data_AF-A0A4P5X5X1-F1
#
_entry.id   AF-A0A4P5X5X1-F1
#
_cell.length_a   1.000
_cell.length_b   1.000
_cell.length_c   1.000
_cell.angle_alpha   90.00
_cell.angle_beta   90.00
_cell.angle_gamma   90.00
#
_symmetry.space_group_name_H-M   'P 1'
#
loop_
_entity.id
_entity.type
_entity.pdbx_description
1 polymer ?
#
loop_
_entity_poly.entity_id
_entity_poly.type
_entity_poly.pdbx_seq_one_letter_code
_entity_poly.pdbx_strand_id
1 'polypeptide(L)'
;MAAVCRLPASHLVFCLCLSAFAPPGVRGADGDTTSSADAAIDDGAVKNLEAAYPKAPAGKERKVILLPHKDRGAEDDFQVELVVGRTMVTDGINSYRLGGRIVERTIEGWGFSYHDVEGDLKDAANTLIGGPTNPAPRFVAGPRTLVRYNSRLPIVVMVPAGCELKWRVWRADPELRSAK
;
A
#
# COMPACT_ATOMS: atom_id res chain seq x y z
N MET A 1 79.06 -1.87 -19.55
CA MET A 1 80.01 -1.09 -18.72
C MET A 1 79.54 -1.24 -17.28
N ALA A 2 80.43 -1.67 -16.39
CA ALA A 2 80.12 -2.20 -15.05
C ALA A 2 79.53 -1.17 -14.08
N ALA A 3 78.74 -1.63 -13.11
CA ALA A 3 79.04 -1.43 -11.68
C ALA A 3 78.03 -2.21 -10.81
N VAL A 4 78.53 -3.30 -10.22
CA VAL A 4 77.99 -3.92 -9.01
C VAL A 4 78.55 -3.14 -7.82
N CYS A 5 77.74 -2.77 -6.84
CA CYS A 5 78.25 -2.47 -5.50
C CYS A 5 77.26 -2.88 -4.41
N ARG A 6 77.83 -3.42 -3.33
CA ARG A 6 77.21 -4.18 -2.23
C ARG A 6 76.71 -3.27 -1.08
N LEU A 7 75.63 -3.72 -0.40
CA LEU A 7 75.25 -3.70 1.04
C LEU A 7 76.09 -2.87 2.05
N PRO A 8 75.51 -2.34 3.18
CA PRO A 8 75.03 -3.19 4.28
C PRO A 8 73.89 -2.65 5.18
N ALA A 9 73.57 -3.49 6.17
CA ALA A 9 72.48 -3.46 7.14
C ALA A 9 72.63 -2.49 8.34
N SER A 10 71.54 -2.45 9.12
CA SER A 10 71.44 -2.09 10.55
C SER A 10 71.22 -0.61 10.88
N HIS A 11 70.06 -0.28 11.47
CA HIS A 11 69.93 -0.10 12.92
C HIS A 11 68.46 0.19 13.30
N LEU A 12 67.98 -0.54 14.30
CA LEU A 12 66.80 -0.19 15.10
C LEU A 12 66.98 1.21 15.69
N VAL A 13 65.96 2.06 15.57
CA VAL A 13 65.69 3.11 16.57
C VAL A 13 64.21 3.07 16.92
N PHE A 14 63.98 2.66 18.15
CA PHE A 14 62.73 2.67 18.89
C PHE A 14 62.44 4.12 19.30
N CYS A 15 61.36 4.72 18.82
CA CYS A 15 60.87 6.01 19.33
C CYS A 15 59.43 5.81 19.83
N LEU A 16 59.30 5.92 21.16
CA LEU A 16 58.06 5.83 21.90
C LEU A 16 57.18 7.08 21.66
N CYS A 17 55.88 6.89 21.82
CA CYS A 17 54.85 7.90 22.11
C CYS A 17 54.42 8.85 20.98
N LEU A 18 53.30 8.49 20.32
CA LEU A 18 52.03 9.15 20.64
C LEU A 18 50.87 8.26 20.17
N SER A 19 50.04 7.85 21.12
CA SER A 19 48.78 7.15 20.90
C SER A 19 47.81 8.05 20.15
N ALA A 20 47.75 7.91 18.82
CA ALA A 20 46.63 8.41 18.02
C ALA A 20 45.48 7.41 18.16
N PHE A 21 44.54 7.75 19.03
CA PHE A 21 43.23 7.15 19.20
C PHE A 21 42.49 7.19 17.85
N ALA A 22 42.57 6.11 17.08
CA ALA A 22 41.77 5.92 15.88
C ALA A 22 40.33 5.56 16.32
N PRO A 23 39.30 6.31 15.90
CA PRO A 23 37.93 5.91 16.18
C PRO A 23 37.65 4.55 15.52
N PRO A 24 36.90 3.64 16.16
CA PRO A 24 36.51 2.40 15.51
C PRO A 24 35.76 2.75 14.23
N GLY A 25 36.29 2.25 13.11
CA GLY A 25 35.61 2.26 11.83
C GLY A 25 34.19 1.76 12.05
N VAL A 26 33.24 2.68 11.94
CA VAL A 26 31.82 2.38 11.90
C VAL A 26 31.66 1.42 10.73
N ARG A 27 31.49 0.16 11.10
CA ARG A 27 30.86 -0.90 10.32
C ARG A 27 29.77 -0.22 9.50
N GLY A 28 29.93 -0.23 8.17
CA GLY A 28 28.89 0.22 7.26
C GLY A 28 27.61 -0.50 7.64
N ALA A 29 26.76 0.21 8.37
CA ALA A 29 25.37 -0.09 8.42
C ALA A 29 24.88 0.34 7.06
N ASP A 30 24.93 -0.58 6.10
CA ASP A 30 23.97 -0.57 5.00
C ASP A 30 22.61 -0.89 5.65
N GLY A 31 22.12 0.09 6.41
CA GLY A 31 20.73 0.23 6.76
C GLY A 31 20.02 0.59 5.47
N ASP A 32 19.89 -0.41 4.61
CA ASP A 32 18.84 -0.39 3.61
C ASP A 32 17.56 -0.28 4.43
N THR A 33 17.04 0.94 4.44
CA THR A 33 15.73 1.23 4.99
C THR A 33 14.79 0.54 4.03
N THR A 34 14.54 -0.75 4.27
CA THR A 34 13.45 -1.47 3.65
C THR A 34 12.19 -0.73 4.07
N SER A 35 11.79 0.19 3.20
CA SER A 35 10.45 0.72 3.15
C SER A 35 9.51 -0.46 3.35
N SER A 36 8.63 -0.35 4.33
CA SER A 36 7.66 -1.37 4.75
C SER A 36 6.61 -1.69 3.67
N ALA A 37 6.91 -1.43 2.40
CA ALA A 37 6.11 -1.62 1.22
C ALA A 37 6.42 -2.95 0.49
N ASP A 38 7.55 -3.60 0.78
CA ASP A 38 7.99 -4.82 0.07
C ASP A 38 7.72 -6.11 0.85
N ALA A 39 6.64 -6.17 1.63
CA ALA A 39 6.16 -7.47 2.09
C ALA A 39 5.74 -8.29 0.86
N ALA A 40 6.39 -9.43 0.66
CA ALA A 40 6.24 -10.25 -0.54
C ALA A 40 4.77 -10.53 -0.81
N ILE A 41 4.34 -10.32 -2.07
CA ILE A 41 3.00 -10.71 -2.49
C ILE A 41 2.96 -12.24 -2.55
N ASP A 42 1.89 -12.83 -2.03
CA ASP A 42 1.70 -14.29 -2.07
C ASP A 42 1.43 -14.77 -3.51
N ASP A 43 2.25 -15.69 -4.02
CA ASP A 43 2.08 -16.26 -5.37
C ASP A 43 0.74 -16.99 -5.55
N GLY A 44 0.17 -17.51 -4.47
CA GLY A 44 -1.15 -18.14 -4.46
C GLY A 44 -2.26 -17.13 -4.77
N ALA A 45 -2.15 -15.89 -4.28
CA ALA A 45 -3.12 -14.84 -4.57
C ALA A 45 -3.19 -14.52 -6.07
N VAL A 46 -2.04 -14.51 -6.76
CA VAL A 46 -1.97 -14.26 -8.21
C VAL A 46 -2.57 -15.44 -8.98
N LYS A 47 -2.25 -16.69 -8.61
CA LYS A 47 -2.82 -17.88 -9.25
C LYS A 47 -4.34 -17.96 -9.10
N ASN A 48 -4.85 -17.65 -7.90
CA ASN A 48 -6.28 -17.64 -7.62
C ASN A 48 -7.03 -16.58 -8.44
N LEU A 49 -6.41 -15.42 -8.69
CA LEU A 49 -6.98 -14.36 -9.51
C LEU A 49 -7.30 -14.85 -10.93
N GLU A 50 -6.37 -15.57 -11.55
CA GLU A 50 -6.51 -16.02 -12.94
C GLU A 50 -7.46 -17.21 -13.07
N ALA A 51 -7.49 -18.09 -12.06
CA ALA A 51 -8.28 -19.31 -12.10
C ALA A 51 -9.77 -19.08 -11.81
N ALA A 52 -10.10 -18.24 -10.83
CA ALA A 52 -11.44 -18.21 -10.24
C ALA A 52 -12.24 -16.93 -10.58
N TYR A 53 -11.58 -15.79 -10.75
CA TYR A 53 -12.29 -14.50 -10.80
C TYR A 53 -12.77 -14.14 -12.20
N PRO A 54 -14.06 -13.76 -12.36
CA PRO A 54 -14.59 -13.38 -13.66
C PRO A 54 -13.90 -12.12 -14.21
N LYS A 55 -14.00 -11.95 -15.53
CA LYS A 55 -13.64 -10.69 -16.20
C LYS A 55 -14.69 -9.62 -15.88
N ALA A 56 -14.30 -8.35 -16.00
CA ALA A 56 -15.23 -7.25 -15.77
C ALA A 56 -16.39 -7.31 -16.79
N PRO A 57 -17.65 -7.16 -16.36
CA PRO A 57 -18.79 -7.06 -17.27
C PRO A 57 -18.74 -5.74 -18.06
N ALA A 58 -19.51 -5.66 -19.15
CA ALA A 58 -19.58 -4.45 -19.96
C ALA A 58 -19.99 -3.22 -19.11
N GLY A 59 -19.27 -2.12 -19.26
CA GLY A 59 -19.49 -0.89 -18.49
C GLY A 59 -18.86 -0.87 -17.09
N LYS A 60 -18.18 -1.95 -16.67
CA LYS A 60 -17.36 -1.98 -15.45
C LYS A 60 -15.90 -2.34 -15.77
N GLU A 61 -15.01 -1.96 -14.86
CA GLU A 61 -13.60 -2.25 -14.87
C GLU A 61 -13.25 -3.11 -13.65
N ARG A 62 -12.45 -4.15 -13.86
CA ARG A 62 -11.95 -5.00 -12.77
C ARG A 62 -10.70 -4.35 -12.17
N LYS A 63 -10.79 -3.95 -10.90
CA LYS A 63 -9.66 -3.49 -10.10
C LYS A 63 -9.27 -4.60 -9.13
N VAL A 64 -7.97 -4.83 -8.99
CA VAL A 64 -7.43 -5.91 -8.16
C VAL A 64 -6.44 -5.30 -7.17
N ILE A 65 -6.57 -5.68 -5.91
CA ILE A 65 -5.64 -5.33 -4.85
C ILE A 65 -4.99 -6.63 -4.36
N LEU A 66 -3.67 -6.69 -4.47
CA LEU A 66 -2.86 -7.74 -3.89
C LEU A 66 -2.27 -7.20 -2.59
N LEU A 67 -2.56 -7.89 -1.49
CA LEU A 67 -2.10 -7.48 -0.18
C LEU A 67 -0.72 -8.08 0.11
N PRO A 68 0.17 -7.32 0.77
CA PRO A 68 1.44 -7.86 1.22
C PRO A 68 1.24 -9.02 2.21
N HIS A 69 2.07 -10.06 2.12
CA HIS A 69 1.98 -11.23 2.99
C HIS A 69 2.12 -10.88 4.47
N LYS A 70 1.29 -11.50 5.30
CA LYS A 70 1.33 -11.41 6.77
C LYS A 70 1.00 -12.76 7.40
N ASP A 71 1.54 -13.00 8.58
CA ASP A 71 1.18 -14.17 9.37
C ASP A 71 -0.28 -14.09 9.84
N ARG A 72 -0.98 -15.24 9.82
CA ARG A 72 -2.42 -15.34 10.12
C ARG A 72 -2.82 -14.68 11.44
N GLY A 73 -2.00 -14.82 12.48
CA GLY A 73 -2.28 -14.22 13.79
C GLY A 73 -2.20 -12.69 13.80
N ALA A 74 -1.38 -12.11 12.92
CA ALA A 74 -1.28 -10.66 12.77
C ALA A 74 -2.36 -10.12 11.83
N GLU A 75 -2.83 -10.91 10.85
CA GLU A 75 -3.85 -10.48 9.89
C GLU A 75 -5.17 -10.05 10.54
N ASP A 76 -5.55 -10.67 11.65
CA ASP A 76 -6.83 -10.38 12.34
C ASP A 76 -6.85 -8.97 12.97
N ASP A 77 -5.68 -8.36 13.19
CA ASP A 77 -5.55 -6.97 13.64
C ASP A 77 -5.69 -5.95 12.49
N PHE A 78 -5.72 -6.41 11.24
CA PHE A 78 -5.78 -5.54 10.06
C PHE A 78 -7.11 -5.64 9.32
N GLN A 79 -7.54 -4.50 8.79
CA GLN A 79 -8.65 -4.40 7.86
C GLN A 79 -8.26 -3.52 6.69
N VAL A 80 -8.93 -3.70 5.56
CA VAL A 80 -8.76 -2.91 4.36
C VAL A 80 -10.03 -2.13 4.12
N GLU A 81 -9.94 -0.79 4.11
CA GLU A 81 -11.05 0.03 3.66
C GLU A 81 -10.96 0.25 2.17
N LEU A 82 -12.01 -0.15 1.47
CA LEU A 82 -12.20 0.12 0.05
C LEU A 82 -13.02 1.41 -0.07
N VAL A 83 -12.52 2.35 -0.87
CA VAL A 83 -13.18 3.62 -1.16
C VAL A 83 -13.28 3.79 -2.66
N VAL A 84 -14.49 3.72 -3.18
CA VAL A 84 -14.75 3.98 -4.60
C VAL A 84 -15.14 5.45 -4.75
N GLY A 85 -14.59 6.11 -5.75
CA GLY A 85 -14.90 7.51 -6.02
C GLY A 85 -14.55 7.92 -7.43
N ARG A 86 -14.62 9.23 -7.70
CA ARG A 86 -14.28 9.80 -8.99
C ARG A 86 -13.60 11.15 -8.79
N THR A 87 -12.58 11.44 -9.58
CA THR A 87 -12.03 12.78 -9.65
C THR A 87 -12.89 13.66 -10.56
N MET A 88 -13.44 14.74 -10.00
CA MET A 88 -14.26 15.70 -10.74
C MET A 88 -13.94 17.13 -10.28
N VAL A 89 -14.30 18.12 -11.10
CA VAL A 89 -14.13 19.53 -10.74
C VAL A 89 -15.18 19.89 -9.69
N THR A 90 -14.72 20.34 -8.53
CA THR A 90 -15.56 20.78 -7.40
C THR A 90 -15.38 22.26 -7.15
N ASP A 91 -16.40 22.93 -6.62
CA ASP A 91 -16.40 24.37 -6.33
C ASP A 91 -15.55 24.79 -5.10
N GLY A 92 -15.02 23.82 -4.35
CA GLY A 92 -14.14 24.03 -3.21
C GLY A 92 -14.85 24.37 -1.89
N ILE A 93 -16.14 24.73 -1.93
CA ILE A 93 -16.93 25.06 -0.75
C ILE A 93 -17.89 23.93 -0.39
N ASN A 94 -18.55 23.36 -1.40
CA ASN A 94 -19.57 22.37 -1.17
C ASN A 94 -18.96 21.00 -0.92
N SER A 95 -19.59 20.26 0.00
CA SER A 95 -19.25 18.85 0.19
C SER A 95 -19.97 18.03 -0.88
N TYR A 96 -19.20 17.26 -1.65
CA TYR A 96 -19.72 16.37 -2.67
C TYR A 96 -19.70 14.94 -2.15
N ARG A 97 -20.72 14.16 -2.51
CA ARG A 97 -20.84 12.75 -2.15
C ARG A 97 -21.39 11.98 -3.34
N LEU A 98 -20.73 10.87 -3.67
CA LEU A 98 -21.23 9.92 -4.66
C LEU A 98 -22.13 8.89 -3.98
N GLY A 99 -23.21 8.52 -4.66
CA GLY A 99 -24.11 7.46 -4.23
C GLY A 99 -23.55 6.06 -4.50
N GLY A 100 -24.43 5.06 -4.41
CA GLY A 100 -24.11 3.67 -4.70
C GLY A 100 -23.79 2.83 -3.45
N ARG A 101 -23.42 1.57 -3.71
CA ARG A 101 -23.14 0.57 -2.67
C ARG A 101 -22.08 -0.41 -3.17
N ILE A 102 -21.24 -0.88 -2.25
CA ILE A 102 -20.35 -2.01 -2.52
C ILE A 102 -21.05 -3.26 -1.99
N VAL A 103 -21.31 -4.23 -2.86
CA VAL A 103 -21.99 -5.48 -2.56
C VAL A 103 -21.01 -6.63 -2.70
N GLU A 104 -20.90 -7.47 -1.68
CA GLU A 104 -20.11 -8.70 -1.77
C GLU A 104 -20.90 -9.77 -2.53
N ARG A 105 -20.24 -10.40 -3.50
CA ARG A 105 -20.78 -11.46 -4.34
C ARG A 105 -19.88 -12.68 -4.25
N THR A 106 -20.48 -13.85 -4.04
CA THR A 106 -19.74 -15.12 -3.98
C THR A 106 -19.63 -15.73 -5.38
N ILE A 107 -18.48 -16.32 -5.68
CA ILE A 107 -18.23 -17.08 -6.91
C ILE A 107 -18.68 -18.51 -6.68
N GLU A 108 -19.70 -18.94 -7.43
CA GLU A 108 -20.23 -20.29 -7.37
C GLU A 108 -19.14 -21.32 -7.70
N GLY A 109 -19.04 -22.37 -6.88
CA GLY A 109 -18.07 -23.45 -7.05
C GLY A 109 -16.68 -23.22 -6.45
N TRP A 110 -16.29 -21.98 -6.15
CA TRP A 110 -14.98 -21.67 -5.56
C TRP A 110 -15.03 -21.32 -4.08
N GLY A 111 -16.14 -20.71 -3.63
CA GLY A 111 -16.26 -20.19 -2.27
C GLY A 111 -15.49 -18.90 -2.00
N PHE A 112 -14.91 -18.29 -3.04
CA PHE A 112 -14.32 -16.96 -2.97
C PHE A 112 -15.37 -15.87 -3.18
N SER A 113 -15.11 -14.67 -2.68
CA SER A 113 -15.95 -13.50 -2.91
C SER A 113 -15.21 -12.41 -3.68
N TYR A 114 -15.99 -11.59 -4.37
CA TYR A 114 -15.56 -10.34 -4.98
C TYR A 114 -16.56 -9.24 -4.64
N HIS A 115 -16.16 -8.00 -4.82
CA HIS A 115 -17.01 -6.85 -4.54
C HIS A 115 -17.51 -6.25 -5.84
N ASP A 116 -18.83 -6.12 -5.98
CA ASP A 116 -19.47 -5.41 -7.08
C ASP A 116 -19.98 -4.07 -6.61
N VAL A 117 -19.65 -3.01 -7.36
CA VAL A 117 -20.15 -1.68 -7.07
C VAL A 117 -21.45 -1.48 -7.83
N GLU A 118 -22.52 -1.26 -7.07
CA GLU A 118 -23.86 -0.99 -7.56
C GLU A 118 -24.20 0.50 -7.47
N GLY A 119 -24.93 1.00 -8.47
CA GLY A 119 -25.33 2.40 -8.60
C GLY A 119 -24.53 3.18 -9.64
N ASP A 120 -25.12 4.25 -10.14
CA ASP A 120 -24.47 5.19 -11.04
C ASP A 120 -23.68 6.23 -10.24
N LEU A 121 -22.35 6.09 -10.18
CA LEU A 121 -21.45 7.09 -9.60
C LEU A 121 -21.16 8.25 -10.57
N LYS A 122 -22.14 8.57 -11.43
CA LYS A 122 -21.99 9.62 -12.44
C LYS A 122 -22.23 11.00 -11.83
N ASP A 123 -23.31 11.12 -11.06
CA ASP A 123 -23.75 12.36 -10.46
C ASP A 123 -23.40 12.36 -8.97
N ALA A 124 -22.83 13.47 -8.51
CA ALA A 124 -22.55 13.69 -7.10
C ALA A 124 -23.64 14.57 -6.50
N ALA A 125 -24.16 14.16 -5.34
CA ALA A 125 -24.97 15.04 -4.51
C ALA A 125 -24.03 16.04 -3.81
N ASN A 126 -24.45 17.29 -3.72
CA ASN A 126 -23.68 18.34 -3.05
C ASN A 126 -24.54 19.14 -2.08
N THR A 127 -23.87 19.85 -1.16
CA THR A 127 -24.49 20.90 -0.37
C THR A 127 -24.74 22.16 -1.21
N LEU A 128 -25.58 23.07 -0.72
CA LEU A 128 -25.88 24.35 -1.36
C LEU A 128 -25.43 25.51 -0.47
N ILE A 129 -24.15 25.53 -0.09
CA ILE A 129 -23.54 26.62 0.67
C ILE A 129 -23.10 27.71 -0.30
N GLY A 130 -23.48 28.96 -0.02
CA GLY A 130 -23.03 30.12 -0.78
C GLY A 130 -21.66 30.62 -0.30
N GLY A 131 -20.79 31.03 -1.23
CA GLY A 131 -19.48 31.60 -0.92
C GLY A 131 -18.59 31.75 -2.16
N PRO A 132 -17.34 32.23 -2.01
CA PRO A 132 -16.39 32.36 -3.12
C PRO A 132 -15.91 31.00 -3.65
N THR A 133 -16.35 30.66 -4.86
CA THR A 133 -16.01 29.38 -5.52
C THR A 133 -14.59 29.37 -6.09
N ASN A 134 -13.88 28.26 -5.89
CA ASN A 134 -12.60 27.97 -6.53
C ASN A 134 -12.66 26.58 -7.21
N PRO A 135 -13.00 26.51 -8.51
CA PRO A 135 -13.13 25.25 -9.24
C PRO A 135 -11.78 24.53 -9.34
N ALA A 136 -11.67 23.36 -8.70
CA ALA A 136 -10.47 22.53 -8.76
C ALA A 136 -10.82 21.03 -8.86
N PRO A 137 -10.01 20.23 -9.56
CA PRO A 137 -10.20 18.79 -9.60
C PRO A 137 -9.95 18.18 -8.22
N ARG A 138 -10.94 17.48 -7.68
CA ARG A 138 -10.87 16.81 -6.38
C ARG A 138 -11.45 15.41 -6.48
N PHE A 139 -10.86 14.49 -5.71
CA PHE A 139 -11.42 13.16 -5.53
C PHE A 139 -12.67 13.24 -4.64
N VAL A 140 -13.83 12.95 -5.22
CA VAL A 140 -15.09 12.82 -4.50
C VAL A 140 -15.27 11.36 -4.11
N ALA A 141 -15.31 11.10 -2.81
CA ALA A 141 -15.53 9.76 -2.28
C ALA A 141 -17.01 9.35 -2.37
N GLY A 142 -17.25 8.09 -2.72
CA GLY A 142 -18.57 7.47 -2.78
C GLY A 142 -18.75 6.38 -1.73
N PRO A 143 -19.19 5.18 -2.12
CA PRO A 143 -19.42 4.09 -1.20
C PRO A 143 -18.07 3.57 -0.67
N ARG A 144 -18.08 3.21 0.61
CA ARG A 144 -16.93 2.61 1.30
C ARG A 144 -17.36 1.37 2.06
N THR A 145 -16.46 0.40 2.17
CA THR A 145 -16.66 -0.79 2.98
C THR A 145 -15.34 -1.23 3.61
N LEU A 146 -15.42 -1.82 4.80
CA LEU A 146 -14.29 -2.47 5.45
C LEU A 146 -14.31 -3.95 5.09
N VAL A 147 -13.15 -4.46 4.68
CA VAL A 147 -12.92 -5.85 4.30
C VAL A 147 -11.83 -6.40 5.20
N ARG A 148 -11.93 -7.68 5.57
CA ARG A 148 -10.89 -8.37 6.34
C ARG A 148 -9.57 -8.38 5.56
N TYR A 149 -8.45 -8.19 6.25
CA TYR A 149 -7.14 -8.38 5.66
C TYR A 149 -6.89 -9.87 5.43
N ASN A 150 -6.67 -10.28 4.18
CA ASN A 150 -6.32 -11.65 3.82
C ASN A 150 -5.29 -11.62 2.69
N SER A 151 -4.04 -11.92 3.01
CA SER A 151 -2.94 -11.84 2.04
C SER A 151 -2.93 -12.97 0.99
N ARG A 152 -3.65 -14.06 1.25
CA ARG A 152 -3.69 -15.24 0.36
C ARG A 152 -4.69 -15.14 -0.77
N LEU A 153 -5.65 -14.22 -0.65
CA LEU A 153 -6.70 -14.00 -1.64
C LEU A 153 -6.60 -12.58 -2.20
N PRO A 154 -6.72 -12.42 -3.53
CA PRO A 154 -6.80 -11.10 -4.12
C PRO A 154 -8.15 -10.45 -3.77
N ILE A 155 -8.13 -9.17 -3.42
CA ILE A 155 -9.38 -8.40 -3.31
C ILE A 155 -9.72 -7.88 -4.69
N VAL A 156 -10.81 -8.41 -5.26
CA VAL A 156 -11.29 -8.03 -6.59
C VAL A 156 -12.53 -7.15 -6.45
N VAL A 157 -12.50 -5.98 -7.08
CA VAL A 157 -13.59 -5.01 -7.07
C VAL A 157 -13.97 -4.66 -8.50
N MET A 158 -15.24 -4.85 -8.84
CA MET A 158 -15.83 -4.46 -10.12
C MET A 158 -16.37 -3.04 -9.98
N VAL A 159 -15.71 -2.09 -10.63
CA VAL A 159 -15.95 -0.65 -10.48
C VAL A 159 -16.59 -0.12 -11.77
N PRO A 160 -17.60 0.78 -11.75
CA PRO A 160 -18.19 1.32 -12.97
C PRO A 160 -17.14 2.14 -13.74
N ALA A 161 -17.21 2.12 -15.06
CA ALA A 161 -16.23 2.79 -15.92
C ALA A 161 -16.06 4.28 -15.53
N GLY A 162 -14.81 4.75 -15.55
CA GLY A 162 -14.47 6.12 -15.16
C GLY A 162 -14.55 6.42 -13.66
N CYS A 163 -14.61 5.40 -12.80
CA CYS A 163 -14.44 5.55 -11.36
C CYS A 163 -13.09 4.96 -10.90
N GLU A 164 -12.57 5.51 -9.83
CA GLU A 164 -11.31 5.12 -9.20
C GLU A 164 -11.59 4.28 -7.94
N LEU A 165 -10.73 3.29 -7.71
CA LEU A 165 -10.67 2.55 -6.45
C LEU A 165 -9.46 3.03 -5.67
N LYS A 166 -9.69 3.56 -4.48
CA LYS A 166 -8.65 3.84 -3.48
C LYS A 166 -8.85 2.91 -2.31
N TRP A 167 -7.76 2.57 -1.64
CA TRP A 167 -7.81 1.72 -0.47
C TRP A 167 -6.80 2.20 0.57
N ARG A 168 -7.03 1.82 1.81
CA ARG A 168 -6.09 2.01 2.92
C ARG A 168 -6.22 0.89 3.92
N VAL A 169 -5.14 0.64 4.64
CA VAL A 169 -5.09 -0.38 5.70
C VAL A 169 -5.38 0.29 7.04
N TRP A 170 -6.29 -0.32 7.78
CA TRP A 170 -6.58 -0.02 9.18
C TRP A 170 -5.91 -1.07 10.05
N ARG A 171 -5.47 -0.64 11.23
CA ARG A 171 -4.93 -1.51 12.27
C ARG A 171 -5.73 -1.29 13.54
N ALA A 172 -6.15 -2.38 14.17
CA ALA A 172 -6.78 -2.35 15.48
C ALA A 172 -5.78 -1.88 16.55
N ASP A 173 -6.30 -1.23 17.58
CA ASP A 173 -5.55 -1.00 18.80
C ASP A 173 -5.33 -2.36 19.51
N PRO A 174 -4.11 -2.68 19.99
CA PRO A 174 -3.86 -3.93 20.70
C PRO A 174 -4.65 -4.06 22.01
N GLU A 175 -5.09 -2.96 22.61
CA GLU A 175 -5.81 -2.97 23.89
C GLU A 175 -7.33 -3.10 23.71
N LEU A 176 -7.91 -4.13 24.33
CA LEU A 176 -9.36 -4.24 24.50
C LEU A 176 -9.78 -3.54 25.79
N ARG A 177 -10.80 -2.66 25.70
CA ARG A 177 -11.37 -1.94 26.85
C ARG A 177 -12.83 -2.31 27.02
N SER A 178 -13.26 -2.49 28.27
CA SER A 178 -14.66 -2.73 28.59
C SER A 178 -15.47 -1.42 28.54
N ALA A 179 -16.69 -1.48 27.99
CA ALA A 179 -17.65 -0.37 28.06
C ALA A 179 -18.14 -0.16 29.50
N LYS A 180 -18.56 1.06 29.81
CA LYS A 180 -19.12 1.44 31.12
C LYS A 180 -20.65 1.51 31.06
#